data_AF-A0A8I0TS62-F1
#
_entry.id   AF-A0A8I0TS62-F1
#
_cell.length_a   1.000
_cell.length_b   1.000
_cell.length_c   1.000
_cell.angle_alpha   90.00
_cell.angle_beta   90.00
_cell.angle_gamma   90.00
#
_symmetry.space_group_name_H-M   'P 1'
#
loop_
_entity.id
_entity.type
_entity.pdbx_description
1 polymer ?
#
loop_
_entity_poly.entity_id
_entity_poly.type
_entity_poly.pdbx_seq_one_letter_code
_entity_poly.pdbx_strand_id
1 'polypeptide(L)'
;MIENAYFGWDELTHTSTCPNPAWDIDVRHDLGIRPTSEATVRHGCPDQHCGHEGGLDRVTVRVICRSCDTAHVITGESLTRTVTTTAALGYGQPPREMAGLYLWPGRPVLHGYGPGPSGLDDQPHEYLVTTSLLDRLTPEACVGAIGRHHTAGGRLRWWAGAIPTPPPARLRREPGEYRLAWARRTSDNRTVDQAAAWVASVIDPAQQQPLVVAV
;
A
#
# COMPACT_ATOMS: atom_id res chain seq x y z
N MET A 1 -31.25 -19.27 17.62
CA MET A 1 -30.65 -20.61 17.63
C MET A 1 -29.21 -20.45 18.11
N ILE A 2 -28.88 -20.95 19.30
CA ILE A 2 -27.58 -20.72 19.95
C ILE A 2 -26.43 -21.42 19.21
N GLU A 3 -26.71 -22.55 18.58
CA GLU A 3 -25.74 -23.36 17.84
C GLU A 3 -25.07 -22.60 16.69
N ASN A 4 -25.82 -21.83 15.89
CA ASN A 4 -25.24 -21.00 14.81
C ASN A 4 -24.40 -19.82 15.31
N ALA A 5 -24.56 -19.41 16.57
CA ALA A 5 -23.76 -18.33 17.15
C ALA A 5 -22.39 -18.83 17.64
N TYR A 6 -22.28 -20.12 17.99
CA TYR A 6 -21.07 -20.69 18.60
C TYR A 6 -20.40 -21.78 17.74
N PHE A 7 -21.13 -22.41 16.82
CA PHE A 7 -20.63 -23.46 15.92
C PHE A 7 -20.64 -22.96 14.47
N GLY A 8 -19.61 -23.31 13.70
CA GLY A 8 -19.44 -22.86 12.31
C GLY A 8 -18.40 -21.76 12.11
N TRP A 9 -17.62 -21.43 13.14
CA TRP A 9 -16.46 -20.52 13.03
C TRP A 9 -15.19 -21.32 12.73
N ASP A 10 -14.52 -20.99 11.63
CA ASP A 10 -13.16 -21.47 11.38
C ASP A 10 -12.15 -20.54 12.07
N GLU A 11 -11.26 -21.12 12.88
CA GLU A 11 -10.14 -20.36 13.44
C GLU A 11 -9.15 -19.96 12.34
N LEU A 12 -8.58 -18.75 12.45
CA LEU A 12 -7.46 -18.35 11.59
C LEU A 12 -6.20 -19.09 12.04
N THR A 13 -5.57 -19.79 11.11
CA THR A 13 -4.43 -20.66 11.42
C THR A 13 -3.09 -20.04 11.05
N HIS A 14 -2.10 -20.20 11.93
CA HIS A 14 -0.70 -19.91 11.65
C HIS A 14 -0.05 -21.05 10.86
N THR A 15 1.19 -20.86 10.39
CA THR A 15 2.01 -22.01 9.97
C THR A 15 2.31 -22.90 11.18
N SER A 16 2.52 -24.20 10.95
CA SER A 16 2.83 -25.16 12.03
C SER A 16 4.16 -24.88 12.74
N THR A 17 5.00 -24.02 12.16
CA THR A 17 6.34 -23.66 12.66
C THR A 17 6.40 -22.22 13.20
N CYS A 18 5.26 -21.55 13.39
CA CYS A 18 5.21 -20.17 13.87
C CYS A 18 5.82 -20.04 15.28
N PRO A 19 6.93 -19.31 15.47
CA PRO A 19 7.58 -19.24 16.78
C PRO A 19 6.84 -18.34 17.78
N ASN A 20 6.00 -17.41 17.32
CA ASN A 20 5.16 -16.55 18.17
C ASN A 20 3.78 -16.29 17.51
N PRO A 21 2.78 -17.16 17.73
CA PRO A 21 1.47 -17.04 17.10
C PRO A 21 0.67 -15.87 17.70
N ALA A 22 0.67 -14.75 16.99
CA ALA A 22 -0.14 -13.57 17.31
C ALA A 22 -0.67 -12.93 16.02
N TRP A 23 -1.89 -12.40 16.09
CA TRP A 23 -2.56 -11.70 14.99
C TRP A 23 -2.58 -10.19 15.22
N ASP A 24 -2.04 -9.44 14.27
CA ASP A 24 -2.30 -8.00 14.13
C ASP A 24 -3.49 -7.79 13.19
N ILE A 25 -4.48 -7.02 13.63
CA ILE A 25 -5.73 -6.82 12.92
C ILE A 25 -5.91 -5.35 12.58
N ASP A 26 -6.11 -5.06 11.30
CA ASP A 26 -6.38 -3.71 10.79
C ASP A 26 -7.67 -3.70 9.98
N VAL A 27 -8.40 -2.58 10.05
CA VAL A 27 -9.58 -2.33 9.24
C VAL A 27 -9.35 -1.09 8.38
N ARG A 28 -9.66 -1.20 7.10
CA ARG A 28 -9.67 -0.09 6.15
C ARG A 28 -11.08 0.09 5.61
N HIS A 29 -11.54 1.34 5.63
CA HIS A 29 -12.74 1.77 4.92
C HIS A 29 -12.29 2.55 3.69
N ASP A 30 -12.75 2.14 2.52
CA ASP A 30 -12.54 2.85 1.27
C ASP A 30 -13.77 2.70 0.37
N LEU A 31 -13.87 3.49 -0.70
CA LEU A 31 -14.94 3.33 -1.67
C LEU A 31 -14.59 2.19 -2.64
N GLY A 32 -15.40 1.14 -2.61
CA GLY A 32 -15.44 0.11 -3.64
C GLY A 32 -16.26 0.57 -4.84
N ILE A 33 -15.93 0.03 -6.01
CA ILE A 33 -16.69 0.24 -7.24
C ILE A 33 -17.39 -1.08 -7.56
N ARG A 34 -18.71 -1.07 -7.63
CA ARG A 34 -19.45 -2.25 -8.11
C ARG A 34 -19.11 -2.47 -9.58
N PRO A 35 -18.70 -3.68 -10.00
CA PRO A 35 -18.59 -3.99 -11.42
C PRO A 35 -19.99 -3.90 -12.02
N THR A 36 -20.29 -2.82 -12.75
CA THR A 36 -21.55 -2.71 -13.50
C THR A 36 -21.43 -3.51 -14.78
N SER A 37 -22.34 -4.45 -15.03
CA SER A 37 -22.39 -5.22 -16.29
C SER A 37 -22.72 -4.35 -17.51
N GLU A 38 -23.27 -3.15 -17.31
CA GLU A 38 -23.58 -2.20 -18.39
C GLU A 38 -23.15 -0.79 -17.97
N ALA A 39 -22.20 -0.22 -18.72
CA ALA A 39 -21.55 1.06 -18.39
C ALA A 39 -22.42 2.31 -18.68
N THR A 40 -23.72 2.17 -18.93
CA THR A 40 -24.48 3.24 -19.60
C THR A 40 -25.33 4.13 -18.70
N VAL A 41 -25.56 3.83 -17.41
CA VAL A 41 -26.18 4.83 -16.53
C VAL A 41 -25.72 4.71 -15.08
N ARG A 42 -24.83 5.63 -14.65
CA ARG A 42 -24.63 5.91 -13.23
C ARG A 42 -25.84 6.68 -12.73
N HIS A 43 -26.80 6.00 -12.12
CA HIS A 43 -27.92 6.68 -11.47
C HIS A 43 -27.45 7.18 -10.09
N GLY A 44 -27.34 8.50 -9.93
CA GLY A 44 -27.14 9.14 -8.63
C GLY A 44 -28.47 9.18 -7.88
N CYS A 45 -28.77 8.13 -7.12
CA CYS A 45 -29.94 8.14 -6.26
C CYS A 45 -29.66 9.04 -5.04
N PRO A 46 -30.42 10.09 -4.79
CA PRO A 46 -30.15 11.02 -3.68
C PRO A 46 -30.45 10.42 -2.29
N ASP A 47 -31.00 9.20 -2.21
CA ASP A 47 -31.26 8.51 -0.96
C ASP A 47 -30.00 7.78 -0.46
N GLN A 48 -29.48 8.24 0.67
CA GLN A 48 -28.30 7.68 1.36
C GLN A 48 -28.45 6.21 1.79
N HIS A 49 -29.66 5.64 1.76
CA HIS A 49 -29.91 4.22 2.05
C HIS A 49 -30.09 3.37 0.79
N CYS A 50 -29.99 3.97 -0.40
CA CYS A 50 -30.21 3.29 -1.66
C CYS A 50 -28.93 2.57 -2.12
N GLY A 51 -28.92 1.23 -2.08
CA GLY A 51 -27.75 0.40 -2.42
C GLY A 51 -27.42 0.31 -3.93
N HIS A 52 -27.83 1.29 -4.75
CA HIS A 52 -27.69 1.28 -6.22
C HIS A 52 -26.75 2.36 -6.75
N GLU A 53 -26.13 3.17 -5.87
CA GLU A 53 -25.02 4.03 -6.30
C GLU A 53 -23.86 3.19 -6.83
N GLY A 54 -23.13 3.71 -7.82
CA GLY A 54 -22.02 2.98 -8.45
C GLY A 54 -20.85 2.68 -7.50
N GLY A 55 -20.80 3.37 -6.36
CA GLY A 55 -19.84 3.13 -5.29
C GLY A 55 -20.47 2.42 -4.10
N LEU A 56 -19.65 1.79 -3.26
CA LEU A 56 -20.11 1.24 -2.00
C LEU A 56 -19.01 1.38 -0.93
N ASP A 57 -19.40 1.49 0.34
CA ASP A 57 -18.42 1.52 1.43
C ASP A 57 -17.81 0.13 1.62
N ARG A 58 -16.55 -0.01 1.23
CA ARG A 58 -15.81 -1.25 1.29
C ARG A 58 -15.03 -1.33 2.59
N VAL A 59 -15.40 -2.29 3.41
CA VAL A 59 -14.62 -2.67 4.58
C VAL A 59 -13.63 -3.76 4.19
N THR A 60 -12.35 -3.48 4.34
CA THR A 60 -11.27 -4.48 4.22
C THR A 60 -10.67 -4.74 5.58
N VAL A 61 -10.78 -5.99 6.06
CA VAL A 61 -10.09 -6.45 7.26
C VAL A 61 -8.83 -7.19 6.85
N ARG A 62 -7.69 -6.77 7.40
CA ARG A 62 -6.41 -7.44 7.28
C ARG A 62 -6.06 -8.08 8.61
N VAL A 63 -5.68 -9.35 8.56
CA VAL A 63 -5.18 -10.10 9.72
C VAL A 63 -3.82 -10.67 9.36
N ILE A 64 -2.75 -10.28 10.05
CA ILE A 64 -1.37 -10.71 9.75
C ILE A 64 -0.69 -11.27 10.98
N CYS A 65 0.17 -12.26 10.79
CA CYS A 65 1.11 -12.69 11.81
C CYS A 65 2.52 -12.26 11.40
N ARG A 66 3.14 -11.35 12.15
CA ARG A 66 4.51 -10.89 11.88
C ARG A 66 5.58 -11.97 12.12
N SER A 67 5.23 -13.02 12.86
CA SER A 67 6.17 -14.09 13.22
C SER A 67 6.29 -15.18 12.16
N CYS A 68 5.22 -15.48 11.43
CA CYS A 68 5.22 -16.52 10.40
C CYS A 68 4.78 -16.01 9.02
N ASP A 69 4.59 -14.70 8.87
CA ASP A 69 4.20 -14.03 7.64
C ASP A 69 2.86 -14.49 7.04
N THR A 70 2.05 -15.23 7.79
CA THR A 70 0.69 -15.60 7.36
C THR A 70 -0.19 -14.35 7.32
N ALA A 71 -0.99 -14.21 6.27
CA ALA A 71 -1.91 -13.11 6.12
C ALA A 71 -3.27 -13.53 5.56
N HIS A 72 -4.32 -12.92 6.10
CA HIS A 72 -5.70 -13.02 5.64
C HIS A 72 -6.21 -11.62 5.27
N VAL A 73 -6.87 -11.52 4.11
CA VAL A 73 -7.60 -10.32 3.72
C VAL A 73 -9.05 -10.70 3.49
N ILE A 74 -9.94 -10.02 4.19
CA ILE A 74 -11.39 -10.22 4.15
C ILE A 74 -11.98 -8.90 3.67
N THR A 75 -12.77 -8.93 2.59
CA THR A 75 -13.36 -7.74 2.00
C THR A 75 -14.88 -7.87 2.03
N GLY A 76 -15.59 -6.92 2.64
CA GLY A 76 -17.03 -7.00 2.92
C GLY A 76 -17.94 -7.09 1.68
N GLU A 77 -17.43 -6.84 0.48
CA GLU A 77 -18.19 -6.93 -0.78
C GLU A 77 -18.20 -8.32 -1.41
N SER A 78 -17.30 -9.20 -0.99
CA SER A 78 -17.13 -10.51 -1.60
C SER A 78 -17.06 -11.56 -0.51
N LEU A 79 -17.80 -12.66 -0.68
CA LEU A 79 -17.66 -13.87 0.15
C LEU A 79 -16.28 -14.56 0.02
N THR A 80 -15.30 -13.88 -0.58
CA THR A 80 -13.97 -14.41 -0.87
C THR A 80 -13.02 -14.04 0.25
N ARG A 81 -12.60 -15.06 1.00
CA ARG A 81 -11.45 -15.02 1.91
C ARG A 81 -10.22 -15.46 1.13
N THR A 82 -9.19 -14.61 1.06
CA THR A 82 -7.90 -15.01 0.50
C THR A 82 -6.92 -15.26 1.64
N VAL A 83 -6.32 -16.45 1.65
CA VAL A 83 -5.22 -16.83 2.55
C VAL A 83 -3.94 -16.83 1.75
N THR A 84 -2.91 -16.15 2.24
CA THR A 84 -1.62 -16.05 1.54
C THR A 84 -0.54 -15.56 2.52
N THR A 85 0.60 -15.07 2.00
CA THR A 85 1.68 -14.49 2.81
C THR A 85 1.68 -12.95 2.74
N THR A 86 2.23 -12.30 3.77
CA THR A 86 2.52 -10.85 3.77
C THR A 86 3.31 -10.43 2.53
N ALA A 87 4.16 -11.33 2.04
CA ALA A 87 4.97 -11.15 0.85
C ALA A 87 4.15 -11.16 -0.45
N ALA A 88 3.25 -12.14 -0.61
CA ALA A 88 2.34 -12.20 -1.75
C ALA A 88 1.25 -11.11 -1.74
N LEU A 89 0.94 -10.52 -0.58
CA LEU A 89 0.07 -9.35 -0.46
C LEU A 89 0.83 -8.02 -0.53
N GLY A 90 2.16 -8.02 -0.35
CA GLY A 90 3.02 -6.85 -0.12
C GLY A 90 2.51 -5.94 1.00
N TYR A 91 1.79 -6.50 1.96
CA TYR A 91 1.27 -5.80 3.13
C TYR A 91 1.77 -6.55 4.37
N GLY A 92 2.28 -5.81 5.36
CA GLY A 92 2.74 -6.38 6.63
C GLY A 92 4.20 -6.82 6.65
N GLN A 93 4.95 -6.64 5.55
CA GLN A 93 6.41 -6.77 5.59
C GLN A 93 7.01 -5.66 6.48
N PRO A 94 8.03 -5.98 7.30
CA PRO A 94 8.72 -4.97 8.09
C PRO A 94 9.43 -3.95 7.16
N PRO A 95 9.53 -2.68 7.57
CA PRO A 95 10.29 -1.70 6.83
C PRO A 95 11.77 -2.07 6.77
N ARG A 96 12.44 -1.70 5.68
CA ARG A 96 13.89 -1.88 5.50
C ARG A 96 14.62 -0.56 5.75
N GLU A 97 15.68 -0.58 6.53
CA GLU A 97 16.54 0.60 6.71
C GLU A 97 17.50 0.75 5.54
N MET A 98 17.56 1.93 4.92
CA MET A 98 18.38 2.21 3.76
C MET A 98 18.67 3.70 3.65
N ALA A 99 19.95 4.08 3.53
CA ALA A 99 20.38 5.48 3.44
C ALA A 99 19.84 6.38 4.58
N GLY A 100 19.71 5.85 5.80
CA GLY A 100 19.14 6.57 6.95
C GLY A 100 17.63 6.77 6.89
N LEU A 101 16.94 6.05 5.99
CA LEU A 101 15.49 6.08 5.80
C LEU A 101 14.90 4.70 6.08
N TYR A 102 13.61 4.67 6.38
CA TYR A 102 12.83 3.44 6.50
C TYR A 102 11.90 3.28 5.30
N LEU A 103 12.11 2.22 4.53
CA LEU A 103 11.36 1.87 3.33
C LEU A 103 10.26 0.87 3.68
N TRP A 104 9.02 1.33 3.61
CA TRP A 104 7.81 0.57 3.88
C TRP A 104 7.28 -0.08 2.60
N PRO A 105 7.33 -1.41 2.48
CA PRO A 105 6.91 -2.12 1.28
C PRO A 105 5.45 -1.84 0.90
N GLY A 106 5.24 -1.52 -0.38
CA GLY A 106 3.92 -1.39 -0.98
C GLY A 106 3.37 -2.71 -1.51
N ARG A 107 2.09 -2.70 -1.90
CA ARG A 107 1.39 -3.85 -2.49
C ARG A 107 2.11 -4.31 -3.78
N PRO A 108 2.24 -5.62 -4.05
CA PRO A 108 2.80 -6.13 -5.29
C PRO A 108 1.77 -5.92 -6.41
N VAL A 109 2.25 -5.57 -7.60
CA VAL A 109 1.41 -5.13 -8.72
C VAL A 109 0.53 -6.26 -9.26
N LEU A 110 0.98 -7.51 -9.15
CA LEU A 110 0.22 -8.71 -9.49
C LEU A 110 0.39 -9.74 -8.36
N HIS A 111 -0.66 -10.52 -8.07
CA HIS A 111 -0.55 -11.66 -7.16
C HIS A 111 0.57 -12.60 -7.65
N GLY A 112 1.59 -12.81 -6.81
CA GLY A 112 2.76 -13.61 -7.17
C GLY A 112 3.90 -12.86 -7.88
N TYR A 113 3.84 -11.54 -8.04
CA TYR A 113 4.97 -10.72 -8.53
C TYR A 113 5.51 -9.83 -7.40
N GLY A 114 6.70 -10.12 -6.90
CA GLY A 114 7.32 -9.47 -5.72
C GLY A 114 8.01 -10.53 -4.85
N PRO A 115 8.52 -10.16 -3.66
CA PRO A 115 9.05 -11.15 -2.72
C PRO A 115 7.91 -12.10 -2.36
N GLY A 116 8.02 -13.38 -2.68
CA GLY A 116 6.92 -14.33 -2.55
C GLY A 116 7.28 -15.70 -3.12
N PRO A 117 6.36 -16.69 -3.01
CA PRO A 117 6.65 -18.10 -3.32
C PRO A 117 6.97 -18.36 -4.80
N SER A 118 6.70 -17.42 -5.71
CA SER A 118 7.12 -17.50 -7.12
C SER A 118 8.62 -17.22 -7.32
N GLY A 119 9.28 -16.56 -6.36
CA GLY A 119 10.73 -16.27 -6.39
C GLY A 119 11.20 -15.42 -7.55
N LEU A 120 10.29 -14.83 -8.34
CA LEU A 120 10.66 -14.07 -9.55
C LEU A 120 11.32 -12.73 -9.25
N ASP A 121 11.20 -12.25 -8.00
CA ASP A 121 11.74 -10.96 -7.56
C ASP A 121 12.02 -10.96 -6.05
N ASP A 122 13.13 -10.35 -5.63
CA ASP A 122 13.54 -10.27 -4.22
C ASP A 122 13.06 -8.98 -3.53
N GLN A 123 12.48 -8.05 -4.30
CA GLN A 123 12.14 -6.71 -3.84
C GLN A 123 10.67 -6.33 -4.13
N PRO A 124 10.00 -5.65 -3.18
CA PRO A 124 8.74 -4.95 -3.43
C PRO A 124 8.81 -4.05 -4.68
N HIS A 125 7.67 -3.90 -5.37
CA HIS A 125 7.58 -3.02 -6.54
C HIS A 125 7.70 -1.54 -6.17
N GLU A 126 7.20 -1.19 -4.98
CA GLU A 126 7.11 0.17 -4.48
C GLU A 126 7.37 0.22 -2.98
N TYR A 127 7.79 1.39 -2.50
CA TYR A 127 7.99 1.69 -1.10
C TYR A 127 7.45 3.09 -0.79
N LEU A 128 6.85 3.23 0.39
CA LEU A 128 6.71 4.53 1.06
C LEU A 128 7.91 4.74 1.99
N VAL A 129 8.31 5.99 2.20
CA VAL A 129 9.55 6.32 2.89
C VAL A 129 9.27 7.19 4.12
N THR A 130 9.91 6.89 5.25
CA THR A 130 9.93 7.72 6.47
C THR A 130 11.36 7.96 6.94
N THR A 131 11.58 9.01 7.74
CA THR A 131 12.89 9.31 8.36
C THR A 131 13.15 8.57 9.65
N SER A 132 12.10 8.03 10.27
CA SER A 132 12.18 7.26 11.51
C SER A 132 11.38 5.97 11.39
N LEU A 133 11.77 4.96 12.17
CA LEU A 133 10.98 3.76 12.36
C LEU A 133 9.72 4.15 13.15
N LEU A 134 8.58 3.63 12.73
CA LEU A 134 7.28 3.89 13.35
C LEU A 134 6.64 2.55 13.72
N ASP A 135 5.72 2.56 14.67
CA ASP A 135 4.84 1.41 14.90
C ASP A 135 3.80 1.28 13.78
N ARG A 136 3.40 2.42 13.20
CA ARG A 136 2.43 2.52 12.12
C ARG A 136 2.77 3.67 11.18
N LEU A 137 2.74 3.39 9.89
CA LEU A 137 2.89 4.41 8.85
C LEU A 137 1.63 5.27 8.77
N THR A 138 1.79 6.59 8.79
CA THR A 138 0.72 7.56 8.50
C THR A 138 1.10 8.42 7.29
N PRO A 139 0.12 9.02 6.59
CA PRO A 139 0.40 9.92 5.48
C PRO A 139 1.33 11.09 5.86
N GLU A 140 1.18 11.62 7.07
CA GLU A 140 1.92 12.79 7.58
C GLU A 140 3.40 12.48 7.81
N ALA A 141 3.71 11.24 8.20
CA ALA A 141 5.08 10.80 8.43
C ALA A 141 5.81 10.43 7.12
N CYS A 142 5.09 10.29 6.02
CA CYS A 142 5.66 9.89 4.74
C CYS A 142 6.42 11.06 4.10
N VAL A 143 7.71 10.87 3.83
CA VAL A 143 8.59 11.91 3.24
C VAL A 143 8.92 11.66 1.77
N GLY A 144 8.64 10.45 1.27
CA GLY A 144 8.94 10.05 -0.09
C GLY A 144 8.30 8.73 -0.50
N ALA A 145 8.46 8.40 -1.78
CA ALA A 145 8.14 7.09 -2.31
C ALA A 145 9.18 6.68 -3.35
N ILE A 146 9.35 5.37 -3.49
CA ILE A 146 10.25 4.75 -4.46
C ILE A 146 9.44 3.70 -5.19
N GLY A 147 9.61 3.60 -6.51
CA GLY A 147 8.99 2.52 -7.26
C GLY A 147 9.78 2.17 -8.49
N ARG A 148 9.57 0.96 -8.97
CA ARG A 148 10.27 0.48 -10.16
C ARG A 148 9.43 0.63 -11.42
N HIS A 149 10.12 0.67 -12.55
CA HIS A 149 9.53 0.68 -13.87
C HIS A 149 10.53 0.13 -14.88
N HIS A 150 10.03 -0.24 -16.05
CA HIS A 150 10.86 -0.60 -17.19
C HIS A 150 10.93 0.57 -18.16
N THR A 151 12.13 0.88 -18.66
CA THR A 151 12.29 1.84 -19.75
C THR A 151 11.77 1.26 -21.07
N ALA A 152 11.65 2.09 -22.11
CA ALA A 152 11.28 1.64 -23.46
C ALA A 152 12.20 0.52 -24.00
N GLY A 153 13.45 0.43 -23.52
CA GLY A 153 14.39 -0.64 -23.84
C GLY A 153 14.32 -1.86 -22.91
N GLY A 154 13.29 -1.99 -22.08
CA GLY A 154 13.09 -3.11 -21.17
C GLY A 154 14.02 -3.14 -19.95
N ARG A 155 14.81 -2.09 -19.71
CA ARG A 155 15.73 -2.05 -18.55
C ARG A 155 14.95 -1.65 -17.29
N LEU A 156 15.13 -2.41 -16.22
CA LEU A 156 14.62 -2.06 -14.90
C LEU A 156 15.30 -0.79 -14.39
N ARG A 157 14.49 0.14 -13.90
CA ARG A 157 14.88 1.41 -13.31
C ARG A 157 13.97 1.76 -12.14
N TRP A 158 14.42 2.66 -11.29
CA TRP A 158 13.70 3.11 -10.11
C TRP A 158 13.43 4.61 -10.18
N TRP A 159 12.15 4.97 -10.02
CA TRP A 159 11.74 6.33 -9.76
C TRP A 159 11.74 6.59 -8.25
N ALA A 160 11.97 7.85 -7.90
CA ALA A 160 11.85 8.33 -6.53
C ALA A 160 11.10 9.66 -6.52
N GLY A 161 10.27 9.85 -5.50
CA GLY A 161 9.57 11.09 -5.18
C GLY A 161 9.89 11.49 -3.75
N ALA A 162 10.08 12.79 -3.53
CA ALA A 162 10.35 13.36 -2.21
C ALA A 162 9.56 14.66 -2.02
N ILE A 163 9.33 15.00 -0.76
CA ILE A 163 8.56 16.19 -0.31
C ILE A 163 7.10 16.07 -0.76
N PRO A 164 6.22 15.52 0.10
CA PRO A 164 4.81 15.38 -0.20
C PRO A 164 4.19 16.73 -0.57
N THR A 165 3.34 16.72 -1.59
CA THR A 165 2.53 17.86 -1.98
C THR A 165 1.08 17.41 -2.11
N PRO A 166 0.11 18.32 -1.87
CA PRO A 166 -1.27 18.03 -2.14
C PRO A 166 -1.42 17.56 -3.60
N PRO A 167 -2.15 16.47 -3.86
CA PRO A 167 -2.35 16.03 -5.23
C PRO A 167 -3.03 17.12 -6.07
N PRO A 168 -2.74 17.20 -7.38
CA PRO A 168 -3.44 18.09 -8.30
C PRO A 168 -4.95 17.96 -8.14
N ALA A 169 -5.71 19.06 -8.26
CA ALA A 169 -7.16 19.04 -8.04
C ALA A 169 -7.90 17.98 -8.88
N ARG A 170 -7.41 17.68 -10.09
CA ARG A 170 -7.94 16.60 -10.95
C ARG A 170 -7.69 15.17 -10.44
N LEU A 171 -6.72 15.01 -9.54
CA LEU A 171 -6.36 13.76 -8.86
C LEU A 171 -6.83 13.76 -7.39
N ARG A 172 -7.40 14.86 -6.90
CA ARG A 172 -8.14 14.89 -5.62
C ARG A 172 -9.49 14.25 -5.87
N ARG A 173 -9.70 13.00 -5.46
CA ARG A 173 -11.05 12.45 -5.34
C ARG A 173 -11.10 11.22 -4.41
N GLU A 174 -12.26 11.14 -3.77
CA GLU A 174 -12.88 10.07 -2.97
C GLU A 174 -12.29 9.78 -1.56
N PRO A 175 -13.13 9.81 -0.50
CA PRO A 175 -12.74 9.41 0.85
C PRO A 175 -12.08 8.02 0.88
N GLY A 176 -10.92 7.90 1.53
CA GLY A 176 -10.21 6.63 1.72
C GLY A 176 -9.08 6.33 0.71
N GLU A 177 -8.96 7.09 -0.40
CA GLU A 177 -7.83 6.95 -1.34
C GLU A 177 -6.72 7.99 -1.03
N TYR A 178 -5.63 7.55 -0.40
CA TYR A 178 -4.47 8.41 -0.14
C TYR A 178 -3.54 8.44 -1.36
N ARG A 179 -3.60 9.50 -2.16
CA ARG A 179 -2.63 9.77 -3.23
C ARG A 179 -1.69 10.90 -2.85
N LEU A 180 -0.42 10.56 -2.65
CA LEU A 180 0.64 11.54 -2.47
C LEU A 180 1.17 12.01 -3.83
N ALA A 181 1.31 13.33 -3.98
CA ALA A 181 2.15 13.91 -5.03
C ALA A 181 3.50 14.32 -4.44
N TRP A 182 4.50 14.54 -5.30
CA TRP A 182 5.90 14.73 -4.89
C TRP A 182 6.44 15.97 -5.56
N ALA A 183 6.93 16.94 -4.77
CA ALA A 183 7.49 18.20 -5.27
C ALA A 183 8.81 18.00 -6.04
N ARG A 184 9.53 16.94 -5.69
CA ARG A 184 10.79 16.55 -6.31
C ARG A 184 10.67 15.12 -6.80
N ARG A 185 11.20 14.83 -7.99
CA ARG A 185 11.14 13.50 -8.61
C ARG A 185 12.40 13.21 -9.43
N THR A 186 12.73 11.92 -9.53
CA THR A 186 13.71 11.37 -10.47
C THR A 186 13.22 10.01 -10.98
N SER A 187 13.67 9.58 -12.16
CA SER A 187 13.35 8.27 -12.76
C SER A 187 14.58 7.47 -13.17
N ASP A 188 15.79 7.99 -12.94
CA ASP A 188 17.01 7.44 -13.54
C ASP A 188 17.83 6.54 -12.60
N ASN A 189 17.31 6.21 -11.43
CA ASN A 189 18.02 5.34 -10.49
C ASN A 189 18.10 3.92 -11.02
N ARG A 190 19.27 3.30 -10.89
CA ARG A 190 19.50 1.92 -11.34
C ARG A 190 19.07 0.91 -10.29
N THR A 191 19.14 1.28 -9.01
CA THR A 191 18.83 0.43 -7.86
C THR A 191 17.93 1.16 -6.87
N VAL A 192 17.31 0.39 -5.97
CA VAL A 192 16.57 0.94 -4.82
C VAL A 192 17.47 1.78 -3.91
N ASP A 193 18.73 1.36 -3.69
CA ASP A 193 19.71 2.10 -2.87
C ASP A 193 19.98 3.50 -3.42
N GLN A 194 20.12 3.61 -4.75
CA GLN A 194 20.30 4.91 -5.40
C GLN A 194 19.06 5.80 -5.26
N ALA A 195 17.87 5.21 -5.38
CA ALA A 195 16.61 5.92 -5.17
C ALA A 195 16.47 6.40 -3.71
N ALA A 196 16.81 5.57 -2.73
CA ALA A 196 16.78 5.94 -1.31
C ALA A 196 17.79 7.03 -0.98
N ALA A 197 19.03 6.91 -1.47
CA ALA A 197 20.05 7.95 -1.31
C ALA A 197 19.63 9.29 -1.92
N TRP A 198 18.95 9.26 -3.07
CA TRP A 198 18.38 10.47 -3.67
C TRP A 198 17.26 11.07 -2.83
N VAL A 199 16.37 10.25 -2.25
CA VAL A 199 15.33 10.78 -1.33
C VAL A 199 16.00 11.44 -0.13
N ALA A 200 16.99 10.79 0.47
CA ALA A 200 17.72 11.29 1.64
C ALA A 200 18.36 12.66 1.36
N SER A 201 19.02 12.82 0.21
CA SER A 201 19.67 14.10 -0.15
C SER A 201 18.67 15.24 -0.40
N VAL A 202 17.45 14.93 -0.83
CA VAL A 202 16.42 15.95 -1.09
C VAL A 202 15.71 16.40 0.18
N ILE A 203 15.50 15.50 1.13
CA ILE A 203 14.78 15.81 2.37
C ILE A 203 15.68 16.40 3.46
N ASP A 204 17.00 16.25 3.36
CA ASP A 204 17.97 16.83 4.28
C ASP A 204 17.89 18.38 4.23
N PRO A 205 17.46 19.05 5.32
CA PRO A 205 17.36 20.50 5.37
C PRO A 205 18.70 21.21 5.11
N ALA A 206 19.83 20.58 5.43
CA ALA A 206 21.16 21.14 5.18
C ALA A 206 21.52 21.19 3.68
N GLN A 207 20.78 20.45 2.84
CA GLN A 207 20.98 20.36 1.39
C GLN A 207 19.88 21.07 0.59
N GLN A 208 18.87 21.63 1.27
CA GLN A 208 17.83 22.43 0.62
C GLN A 208 18.37 23.84 0.30
N GLN A 209 18.72 24.09 -0.98
CA GLN A 209 18.96 25.45 -1.43
C GLN A 209 17.68 26.28 -1.21
N PRO A 210 17.77 27.50 -0.62
CA PRO A 210 16.61 28.37 -0.48
C PRO A 210 16.04 28.65 -1.86
N LEU A 211 14.73 28.43 -2.01
CA LEU A 211 13.98 28.91 -3.17
C LEU A 211 14.08 30.43 -3.20
N VAL A 212 15.01 30.96 -4.00
CA VAL A 212 15.03 32.38 -4.36
C VAL A 212 13.83 32.61 -5.27
N VAL A 213 12.72 33.03 -4.68
CA VAL A 213 11.61 33.61 -5.45
C VAL A 213 12.04 35.03 -5.79
N ALA A 214 12.46 35.24 -7.03
CA ALA A 214 12.59 36.60 -7.56
C ALA A 214 11.18 37.21 -7.61
N VAL A 215 11.02 38.33 -6.90
CA VAL A 215 9.82 39.20 -6.92
C VAL A 215 9.85 40.07 -8.17
#